data_AF-A0A8X8G0C9-F1
#
_entry.id   AF-A0A8X8G0C9-F1
#
_cell.length_a   1.000
_cell.length_b   1.000
_cell.length_c   1.000
_cell.angle_alpha   90.00
_cell.angle_beta   90.00
_cell.angle_gamma   90.00
#
_symmetry.space_group_name_H-M   'P 1'
#
loop_
_entity.id
_entity.type
_entity.pdbx_description
1 polymer ?
#
loop_
_entity_poly.entity_id
_entity_poly.type
_entity_poly.pdbx_seq_one_letter_code
_entity_poly.pdbx_strand_id
1 'polypeptide(L)'
;MSLMPPPLVERLDRLLPQTQCGQCGFDGCRPYAAAMARREAGVERCPPGGDAGARALAQVLGVPALPYDRSRGEHKPAQVAVIIEADCIGCTKCIQACPVDAIVGGAKYMHTVIADLCTGCELCVPPCPVDCIDLVGRTGEAPSRVA
;
A
#
# COMPACT_ATOMS: atom_id res chain seq x y z
N MET A 1 -9.22 -24.77 19.36
CA MET A 1 -7.77 -24.55 19.20
C MET A 1 -7.45 -24.34 17.73
N SER A 2 -6.93 -23.17 17.34
CA SER A 2 -6.57 -22.87 15.94
C SER A 2 -5.18 -23.45 15.64
N LEU A 3 -5.13 -24.43 14.74
CA LEU A 3 -3.93 -25.17 14.34
C LEU A 3 -3.37 -24.62 13.01
N MET A 4 -2.98 -23.35 12.97
CA MET A 4 -1.82 -22.85 12.21
C MET A 4 -1.52 -21.39 12.59
N PRO A 5 -0.24 -21.00 12.75
CA PRO A 5 0.10 -20.10 13.84
C PRO A 5 0.24 -18.63 13.38
N PRO A 6 0.02 -17.65 14.29
CA PRO A 6 0.30 -16.22 14.08
C PRO A 6 1.61 -15.87 13.34
N PRO A 7 2.74 -16.60 13.52
CA PRO A 7 4.00 -16.30 12.85
C PRO A 7 3.97 -16.41 11.34
N LEU A 8 3.19 -17.33 10.74
CA LEU A 8 3.15 -17.43 9.28
C LEU A 8 2.37 -16.27 8.68
N VAL A 9 1.23 -15.91 9.29
CA VAL A 9 0.42 -14.77 8.87
C VAL A 9 1.25 -13.49 8.91
N GLU A 10 1.99 -13.26 10.00
CA GLU A 10 2.86 -12.08 10.13
C GLU A 10 3.98 -12.03 9.10
N ARG A 11 4.59 -13.17 8.78
CA ARG A 11 5.62 -13.25 7.72
C ARG A 11 5.05 -12.89 6.35
N LEU A 12 3.86 -13.39 6.03
CA LEU A 12 3.19 -13.09 4.77
C LEU A 12 2.74 -11.63 4.71
N ASP A 13 2.16 -11.11 5.79
CA ASP A 13 1.70 -9.73 5.92
C ASP A 13 2.84 -8.74 5.66
N ARG A 14 4.02 -8.96 6.24
CA ARG A 14 5.21 -8.11 6.01
C ARG A 14 5.73 -8.11 4.58
N LEU A 15 5.40 -9.12 3.77
CA LEU A 15 5.76 -9.16 2.35
C LEU A 15 4.76 -8.40 1.47
N LEU A 16 3.56 -8.12 1.99
CA LEU A 16 2.55 -7.41 1.24
C LEU A 16 2.85 -5.90 1.21
N PRO A 17 2.40 -5.16 0.18
CA PRO A 17 2.71 -3.73 0.02
C PRO A 17 2.11 -2.79 1.07
N GLN A 18 1.23 -3.29 1.96
CA GLN A 18 0.56 -2.49 3.00
C GLN A 18 -0.23 -1.29 2.47
N THR A 19 -0.71 -1.35 1.23
CA THR A 19 -1.53 -0.30 0.60
C THR A 19 -3.00 -0.36 1.00
N GLN A 20 -3.45 -1.47 1.60
CA GLN A 20 -4.85 -1.67 2.03
C GLN A 20 -5.90 -1.47 0.91
N CYS A 21 -5.52 -1.64 -0.36
CA CYS A 21 -6.34 -1.27 -1.52
C CYS A 21 -7.53 -2.19 -1.85
N GLY A 22 -7.60 -3.40 -1.28
CA GLY A 22 -8.71 -4.34 -1.50
C GLY A 22 -8.73 -5.10 -2.83
N GLN A 23 -7.82 -4.84 -3.77
CA GLN A 23 -7.82 -5.46 -5.13
C GLN A 23 -7.71 -7.01 -5.12
N CYS A 24 -7.17 -7.57 -4.04
CA CYS A 24 -7.10 -9.03 -3.84
C CYS A 24 -8.45 -9.67 -3.43
N GLY A 25 -9.48 -8.88 -3.16
CA GLY A 25 -10.79 -9.33 -2.68
C GLY A 25 -10.90 -9.44 -1.15
N PHE A 26 -9.98 -8.82 -0.40
CA PHE A 26 -9.94 -8.81 1.06
C PHE A 26 -9.82 -7.37 1.58
N ASP A 27 -10.32 -7.10 2.79
CA ASP A 27 -10.35 -5.75 3.40
C ASP A 27 -8.98 -5.18 3.79
N GLY A 28 -7.87 -5.84 3.44
CA GLY A 28 -6.52 -5.38 3.72
C GLY A 28 -5.47 -6.47 3.53
N CYS A 29 -4.21 -6.09 3.74
CA CYS A 29 -3.08 -7.01 3.60
C CYS A 29 -3.14 -8.17 4.63
N ARG A 30 -3.39 -7.88 5.90
CA ARG A 30 -3.43 -8.91 6.96
C ARG A 30 -4.52 -9.98 6.75
N PRO A 31 -5.78 -9.64 6.41
CA PRO A 31 -6.78 -10.65 6.06
C PRO A 31 -6.37 -11.53 4.86
N TYR A 32 -5.77 -10.95 3.82
CA TYR A 32 -5.25 -11.71 2.69
C TYR A 32 -4.11 -12.66 3.10
N ALA A 33 -3.18 -12.19 3.94
CA ALA A 33 -2.13 -13.02 4.53
C ALA A 33 -2.69 -14.18 5.35
N ALA A 34 -3.75 -13.96 6.13
CA ALA A 34 -4.42 -15.01 6.89
C ALA A 34 -5.09 -16.05 5.98
N ALA A 35 -5.75 -15.61 4.91
CA ALA A 35 -6.35 -16.52 3.91
C ALA A 35 -5.28 -17.35 3.19
N MET A 36 -4.13 -16.77 2.83
CA MET A 36 -2.99 -17.50 2.27
C MET A 36 -2.43 -18.53 3.25
N ALA A 37 -2.25 -18.16 4.53
CA ALA A 37 -1.79 -19.09 5.55
C ALA A 37 -2.75 -20.27 5.72
N ARG A 38 -4.06 -20.07 5.55
CA ARG A 38 -5.10 -21.11 5.60
C ARG A 38 -5.28 -21.88 4.28
N ARG A 39 -4.55 -21.51 3.22
CA ARG A 39 -4.71 -22.04 1.85
C ARG A 39 -6.09 -21.79 1.24
N GLU A 40 -6.75 -20.72 1.68
CA GLU A 40 -8.06 -20.26 1.17
C GLU A 40 -7.89 -19.27 -0.01
N ALA A 41 -6.70 -18.72 -0.19
CA ALA A 41 -6.35 -17.84 -1.30
C ALA A 41 -4.94 -18.14 -1.84
N GLY A 42 -4.75 -17.91 -3.14
CA GLY A 42 -3.46 -18.01 -3.82
C GLY A 42 -2.60 -16.75 -3.66
N VAL A 43 -1.32 -16.86 -4.05
CA VAL A 43 -0.28 -15.80 -3.92
C VAL A 43 -0.35 -14.73 -5.03
N GLU A 44 -1.08 -15.02 -6.10
CA GLU A 44 -1.17 -14.24 -7.33
C GLU A 44 -2.09 -13.03 -7.24
N ARG A 45 -2.86 -12.88 -6.16
CA ARG A 45 -4.02 -11.97 -6.12
C ARG A 45 -3.71 -10.53 -5.76
N CYS A 46 -2.45 -10.16 -5.55
CA CYS A 46 -2.06 -8.81 -5.14
C CYS A 46 -1.41 -8.03 -6.29
N PRO A 47 -2.17 -7.23 -7.08
CA PRO A 47 -1.59 -6.42 -8.15
C PRO A 47 -0.50 -5.45 -7.67
N PRO A 48 -0.64 -4.74 -6.53
CA PRO A 48 0.44 -3.86 -6.03
C PRO A 48 1.72 -4.63 -5.70
N GLY A 49 1.63 -5.92 -5.34
CA GLY A 49 2.79 -6.77 -5.10
C GLY A 49 3.45 -7.26 -6.40
N GLY A 50 2.68 -7.36 -7.48
CA GLY A 50 3.16 -7.79 -8.80
C GLY A 50 3.79 -9.19 -8.79
N ASP A 51 4.52 -9.52 -9.86
CA ASP A 51 5.18 -10.82 -10.02
C ASP A 51 6.31 -11.01 -8.98
N ALA A 52 6.92 -9.94 -8.48
CA ALA A 52 7.92 -10.02 -7.42
C ALA A 52 7.30 -10.43 -6.08
N GLY A 53 6.19 -9.80 -5.69
CA GLY A 53 5.45 -10.11 -4.47
C GLY A 53 4.88 -11.53 -4.50
N ALA A 54 4.25 -11.93 -5.62
CA ALA A 54 3.73 -13.29 -5.78
C ALA A 54 4.82 -14.36 -5.60
N ARG A 55 6.02 -14.13 -6.17
CA ARG A 55 7.19 -15.02 -5.99
C ARG A 55 7.67 -15.08 -4.54
N ALA A 56 7.78 -13.94 -3.87
CA ALA A 56 8.22 -13.89 -2.47
C ALA A 56 7.25 -14.63 -1.54
N LEU A 57 5.94 -14.43 -1.74
CA LEU A 57 4.90 -15.14 -1.00
C LEU A 57 4.94 -16.65 -1.28
N ALA A 58 5.12 -17.07 -2.54
CA ALA A 58 5.24 -18.47 -2.93
C ALA A 58 6.42 -19.16 -2.23
N GLN A 59 7.57 -18.47 -2.14
CA GLN A 59 8.76 -18.96 -1.44
C GLN A 59 8.49 -19.19 0.05
N VAL A 60 7.77 -18.28 0.71
CA VAL A 60 7.42 -18.42 2.13
C VAL A 60 6.44 -19.58 2.38
N LEU A 61 5.48 -19.80 1.47
CA LEU A 61 4.49 -20.87 1.57
C LEU A 61 4.98 -22.23 1.08
N GLY A 62 6.11 -22.28 0.37
CA GLY A 62 6.63 -23.50 -0.25
C GLY A 62 5.73 -24.01 -1.39
N VAL A 63 5.14 -23.11 -2.17
CA VAL A 63 4.28 -23.42 -3.32
C VAL A 63 4.92 -22.95 -4.63
N PRO A 64 4.54 -23.49 -5.80
CA PRO A 64 5.01 -22.98 -7.08
C PRO A 64 4.67 -21.50 -7.26
N ALA A 65 5.63 -20.72 -7.75
CA ALA A 65 5.37 -19.33 -8.10
C ALA A 65 4.47 -19.24 -9.32
N LEU A 66 3.45 -18.39 -9.24
CA LEU A 66 2.58 -18.03 -10.34
C LEU A 66 2.75 -16.53 -10.65
N PRO A 67 2.59 -16.12 -11.91
CA PRO A 67 2.43 -14.71 -12.24
C PRO A 67 1.24 -14.11 -11.51
N TYR A 68 1.29 -12.83 -11.16
CA TYR A 68 0.14 -12.17 -10.55
C TYR A 68 -1.04 -12.08 -11.53
N ASP A 69 -2.24 -12.08 -10.96
CA ASP A 69 -3.50 -12.01 -11.68
C ASP A 69 -3.76 -10.57 -12.19
N ARG A 70 -3.42 -10.35 -13.46
CA ARG A 70 -3.58 -9.07 -14.17
C ARG A 70 -5.04 -8.63 -14.33
N SER A 71 -6.01 -9.53 -14.13
CA SER A 71 -7.44 -9.15 -14.18
C SER A 71 -7.89 -8.34 -12.97
N ARG A 72 -7.11 -8.35 -11.87
CA ARG A 72 -7.45 -7.66 -10.60
C ARG A 72 -6.96 -6.22 -10.52
N GLY A 73 -6.07 -5.82 -11.43
CA GLY A 73 -5.48 -4.50 -11.44
C GLY A 73 -4.11 -4.49 -12.11
N GLU A 74 -3.66 -3.30 -12.45
CA GLU A 74 -2.32 -3.05 -12.95
C GLU A 74 -1.31 -2.99 -11.80
N HIS A 75 -0.12 -3.57 -12.00
CA HIS A 75 0.98 -3.40 -11.07
C HIS A 75 1.60 -2.03 -11.26
N LYS A 76 1.44 -1.15 -10.27
CA LYS A 76 2.16 0.13 -10.20
C LYS A 76 3.39 -0.04 -9.29
N PRO A 77 4.54 0.58 -9.62
CA PRO A 77 5.68 0.65 -8.73
C PRO A 77 5.29 1.26 -7.37
N ALA A 78 6.06 0.96 -6.32
CA ALA A 78 5.82 1.56 -5.01
C ALA A 78 5.90 3.10 -5.10
N GLN A 79 4.88 3.77 -4.59
CA GLN A 79 4.79 5.23 -4.60
C GLN A 79 4.88 5.81 -3.18
N VAL A 80 5.12 7.10 -3.11
CA VAL A 80 5.13 7.92 -1.89
C VAL A 80 4.33 9.18 -2.18
N ALA A 81 3.47 9.58 -1.24
CA ALA A 81 2.77 10.85 -1.33
C ALA A 81 3.72 12.01 -1.03
N VAL A 82 3.59 13.11 -1.78
CA VAL A 82 4.32 14.36 -1.58
C VAL A 82 3.30 15.49 -1.47
N ILE A 83 3.42 16.31 -0.44
CA ILE A 83 2.57 17.48 -0.24
C ILE A 83 3.29 18.69 -0.84
N ILE A 84 2.62 19.39 -1.76
CA ILE A 84 3.14 20.61 -2.36
C ILE A 84 3.00 21.74 -1.36
N GLU A 85 4.12 22.16 -0.80
CA GLU A 85 4.15 23.10 0.32
C GLU A 85 3.59 24.48 -0.03
N ALA A 86 3.66 24.90 -1.29
CA ALA A 86 3.12 26.20 -1.70
C ALA A 86 1.58 26.26 -1.59
N ASP A 87 0.90 25.12 -1.69
CA ASP A 87 -0.55 25.06 -1.88
C ASP A 87 -1.30 24.55 -0.63
N CYS A 88 -0.60 23.90 0.31
CA CYS A 88 -1.25 23.32 1.47
C CYS A 88 -1.71 24.39 2.47
N ILE A 89 -2.99 24.33 2.85
CA ILE A 89 -3.64 25.27 3.77
C ILE A 89 -3.71 24.81 5.23
N GLY A 90 -3.07 23.69 5.58
CA GLY A 90 -3.08 23.18 6.96
C GLY A 90 -4.45 22.69 7.46
N CYS A 91 -5.28 22.07 6.61
CA CYS A 91 -6.65 21.66 6.95
C CYS A 91 -6.77 20.35 7.76
N THR A 92 -5.68 19.59 7.93
CA THR A 92 -5.55 18.33 8.68
C THR A 92 -6.31 17.11 8.16
N LYS A 93 -7.10 17.23 7.09
CA LYS A 93 -7.88 16.10 6.53
C LYS A 93 -7.00 14.95 6.02
N CYS A 94 -5.83 15.27 5.46
CA CYS A 94 -4.87 14.26 5.01
C CYS A 94 -4.30 13.43 6.17
N ILE A 95 -4.02 14.05 7.33
CA ILE A 95 -3.58 13.35 8.55
C ILE A 95 -4.64 12.33 8.97
N GLN A 96 -5.90 12.75 9.06
CA GLN A 96 -7.00 11.88 9.47
C GLN A 96 -7.22 10.68 8.53
N ALA A 97 -6.85 10.83 7.26
CA ALA A 97 -6.99 9.79 6.26
C ALA A 97 -5.77 8.85 6.18
N CYS A 98 -4.65 9.19 6.82
CA CYS A 98 -3.44 8.39 6.74
C CYS A 98 -3.51 7.18 7.71
N PRO A 99 -3.60 5.93 7.22
CA PRO A 99 -3.78 4.76 8.10
C PRO A 99 -2.51 4.36 8.86
N VAL A 100 -1.37 4.97 8.53
CA VAL A 100 -0.03 4.64 9.05
C VAL A 100 0.65 5.85 9.67
N ASP A 101 -0.09 6.94 9.90
CA ASP A 101 0.40 8.17 10.53
C ASP A 101 1.68 8.74 9.87
N ALA A 102 1.83 8.58 8.56
CA ALA A 102 3.00 9.04 7.81
C ALA A 102 2.99 10.56 7.53
N ILE A 103 1.94 11.29 7.92
CA ILE A 103 1.80 12.73 7.63
C ILE A 103 1.97 13.51 8.93
N VAL A 104 2.90 14.46 8.93
CA VAL A 104 3.20 15.32 10.08
C VAL A 104 2.82 16.76 9.76
N GLY A 105 2.27 17.46 10.74
CA GLY A 105 2.00 18.89 10.70
C GLY A 105 0.92 19.24 11.73
N GLY A 106 0.18 20.30 11.49
CA GLY A 106 -0.87 20.73 12.42
C GLY A 106 -1.86 21.69 11.78
N ALA A 107 -2.92 22.02 12.51
CA ALA A 107 -3.91 22.96 12.04
C ALA A 107 -3.26 24.31 11.71
N LYS A 108 -3.48 24.79 10.47
CA LYS A 108 -2.88 26.02 9.93
C LYS A 108 -1.35 25.98 9.78
N TYR A 109 -0.74 24.80 9.90
CA TYR A 109 0.67 24.57 9.61
C TYR A 109 0.82 23.68 8.39
N MET A 110 1.97 23.82 7.73
CA MET A 110 2.33 22.98 6.60
C MET A 110 2.40 21.51 7.02
N HIS A 111 1.88 20.64 6.15
CA HIS A 111 2.03 19.20 6.34
C HIS A 111 3.14 18.66 5.47
N THR A 112 3.83 17.63 5.95
CA THR A 112 4.85 16.90 5.21
C THR A 112 4.66 15.40 5.39
N VAL A 113 5.17 14.61 4.43
CA VAL A 113 5.07 13.15 4.44
C VAL A 113 6.41 12.56 4.83
N ILE A 114 6.41 11.70 5.85
CA ILE A 114 7.55 10.85 6.17
C ILE A 114 7.56 9.70 5.16
N ALA A 115 8.44 9.80 4.16
CA ALA A 115 8.52 8.87 3.04
C ALA A 115 8.69 7.40 3.48
N ASP A 116 9.45 7.17 4.56
CA ASP A 116 9.74 5.82 5.08
C ASP A 116 8.50 5.12 5.68
N LEU A 117 7.53 5.90 6.17
CA LEU A 117 6.30 5.38 6.76
C LEU A 117 5.15 5.33 5.76
N CYS A 118 5.19 6.15 4.71
CA CYS A 118 4.17 6.17 3.68
C CYS A 118 4.09 4.80 2.99
N THR A 119 2.88 4.29 2.75
CA THR A 119 2.68 3.05 1.96
C THR A 119 2.24 3.32 0.52
N GLY A 120 1.98 4.59 0.17
CA GLY A 120 1.44 4.95 -1.14
C GLY A 120 0.00 4.48 -1.36
N CYS A 121 -0.82 4.40 -0.30
CA CYS A 121 -2.22 3.96 -0.38
C CYS A 121 -3.18 4.98 -1.01
N GLU A 122 -2.71 6.19 -1.33
CA GLU A 122 -3.47 7.28 -1.98
C GLU A 122 -4.69 7.81 -1.20
N LEU A 123 -5.01 7.28 -0.02
CA LEU A 123 -6.16 7.69 0.79
C LEU A 123 -6.16 9.17 1.20
N CYS A 124 -4.98 9.80 1.24
CA CYS A 124 -4.83 11.20 1.58
C CYS A 124 -5.18 12.18 0.43
N VAL A 125 -5.23 11.71 -0.83
CA VAL A 125 -5.47 12.56 -2.00
C VAL A 125 -6.91 13.06 -2.06
N PRO A 126 -7.97 12.20 -2.06
CA PRO A 126 -9.35 12.65 -2.15
C PRO A 126 -9.81 13.67 -1.09
N PRO A 127 -9.38 13.57 0.20
CA PRO A 127 -9.83 14.52 1.21
C PRO A 127 -9.10 15.87 1.17
N CYS A 128 -8.05 16.05 0.35
CA CYS A 128 -7.34 17.32 0.24
C CYS A 128 -8.19 18.35 -0.52
N PRO A 129 -8.64 19.46 0.11
CA PRO A 129 -9.56 20.40 -0.54
C PRO A 129 -8.90 21.34 -1.56
N VAL A 130 -7.57 21.30 -1.67
CA VAL A 130 -6.76 22.17 -2.53
C VAL A 130 -5.89 21.33 -3.47
N ASP A 131 -6.12 20.02 -3.53
CA ASP A 131 -5.44 19.08 -4.44
C ASP A 131 -3.90 19.16 -4.42
N CYS A 132 -3.30 19.51 -3.27
CA CYS A 132 -1.86 19.73 -3.13
C CYS A 132 -1.05 18.44 -2.86
N ILE A 133 -1.52 17.26 -3.29
CA ILE A 133 -0.86 15.98 -2.97
C ILE A 133 -0.62 15.17 -4.24
N ASP A 134 0.66 14.91 -4.53
CA ASP A 134 1.12 14.10 -5.66
C ASP A 134 1.65 12.74 -5.20
N LEU A 135 1.59 11.72 -6.07
CA LEU A 135 2.18 10.40 -5.85
C LEU A 135 3.41 10.24 -6.76
N VAL A 136 4.58 10.09 -6.16
CA VAL A 136 5.86 9.92 -6.87
C VAL A 136 6.40 8.51 -6.68
N GLY A 137 7.18 8.00 -7.63
CA GLY A 137 7.83 6.70 -7.47
C GLY A 137 8.84 6.71 -6.32
N ARG A 138 8.85 5.68 -5.48
CA ARG A 138 9.73 5.59 -4.29
C ARG A 138 11.22 5.56 -4.68
N THR A 139 11.54 5.14 -5.89
CA THR A 139 12.90 5.14 -6.46
C THR A 139 13.15 6.37 -7.31
N GLY A 140 12.89 7.58 -6.79
CA GLY A 140 13.34 8.84 -7.42
C GLY A 140 12.94 9.06 -8.88
N GLU A 141 11.91 8.37 -9.39
CA GLU A 141 11.40 8.56 -10.74
C GLU A 141 10.23 9.53 -10.67
N ALA A 142 10.42 10.69 -11.29
CA ALA A 142 9.44 11.77 -11.33
C ALA A 142 8.10 11.25 -11.86
N PRO A 143 6.95 11.74 -11.35
CA PRO A 143 5.65 11.33 -11.86
C PRO A 143 5.58 11.68 -13.36
N SER A 144 5.36 10.67 -14.21
CA SER A 144 5.02 10.92 -15.60
C SER A 144 3.65 11.60 -15.62
N ARG A 145 3.64 12.94 -15.69
CA ARG A 145 2.43 13.70 -16.00
C ARG A 145 1.93 13.20 -17.36
N VAL A 146 0.87 12.38 -17.35
CA VAL A 146 0.05 12.20 -18.54
C VAL A 146 -0.64 13.54 -18.76
N ALA A 147 -0.26 14.19 -19.85
CA ALA A 147 -0.82 15.45 -20.32
C ALA A 147 -2.29 15.34 -20.71
#